data_AF-A0A173RYB7-F1
#
_entry.id   AF-A0A173RYB7-F1
#
_cell.length_a   1.000
_cell.length_b   1.000
_cell.length_c   1.000
_cell.angle_alpha   90.00
_cell.angle_beta   90.00
_cell.angle_gamma   90.00
#
_symmetry.space_group_name_H-M   'P 1'
#
loop_
_entity.id
_entity.type
_entity.pdbx_description
1 polymer ?
#
loop_
_entity_poly.entity_id
_entity_poly.type
_entity_poly.pdbx_seq_one_letter_code
_entity_poly.pdbx_strand_id
1 'polypeptide(L)'
;MARISKEERLRLEGMAQAYRIAQTKGMEGLKQDIEMRKATGIPVGVSPSAIDESIRRIKENTVDTVRILAAMTLRDEFGFGKTRLDRFVQRFNLKTECLQEEYVTWEDMTKALKEELGITFEIRKNEDNVTDTQAYRQKRHYNRSEKRAARKFQKQRA
;
A
#
# COMPACT_ATOMS: atom_id res chain seq x y z
N MET A 1 -6.39 35.99 23.71
CA MET A 1 -6.55 34.51 23.73
C MET A 1 -5.17 33.87 23.72
N ALA A 2 -4.89 32.95 24.64
CA ALA A 2 -3.58 32.28 24.71
C ALA A 2 -3.29 31.50 23.42
N ARG A 3 -2.07 31.65 22.89
CA ARG A 3 -1.66 30.98 21.64
C ARG A 3 -1.56 29.47 21.90
N ILE A 4 -2.43 28.69 21.26
CA ILE A 4 -2.40 27.23 21.33
C ILE A 4 -1.01 26.73 20.94
N SER A 5 -0.43 25.86 21.76
CA SER A 5 0.90 25.31 21.50
C SER A 5 0.87 24.46 20.23
N LYS A 6 2.03 24.30 19.59
CA LYS A 6 2.13 23.45 18.39
C LYS A 6 1.74 22.00 18.68
N GLU A 7 2.09 21.49 19.84
CA GLU A 7 1.77 20.13 20.26
C GLU A 7 0.27 19.96 20.44
N GLU A 8 -0.37 20.94 21.07
CA GLU A 8 -1.81 20.89 21.31
C GLU A 8 -2.61 20.96 20.02
N ARG A 9 -2.17 21.76 19.04
CA ARG A 9 -2.78 21.78 17.70
C ARG A 9 -2.71 20.41 17.01
N LEU A 10 -1.57 19.71 17.11
CA LEU A 10 -1.41 18.39 16.49
C LEU A 10 -2.30 17.32 17.15
N ARG A 11 -2.53 17.42 18.47
CA ARG A 11 -3.47 16.55 19.19
C ARG A 11 -4.90 16.79 18.72
N LEU A 12 -5.31 18.05 18.60
CA LEU A 12 -6.63 18.43 18.09
C LEU A 12 -6.86 17.96 16.64
N GLU A 13 -5.87 18.11 15.77
CA GLU A 13 -5.93 17.59 14.39
C GLU A 13 -6.13 16.06 14.37
N GLY A 14 -5.42 15.34 15.23
CA GLY A 14 -5.57 13.89 15.38
C GLY A 14 -6.96 13.49 15.87
N MET A 15 -7.49 14.18 16.89
CA MET A 15 -8.85 13.96 17.38
C MET A 15 -9.90 14.25 16.30
N ALA A 16 -9.75 15.34 15.55
CA ALA A 16 -10.66 15.69 14.46
C ALA A 16 -10.66 14.65 13.33
N GLN A 17 -9.51 14.03 13.05
CA GLN A 17 -9.45 12.93 12.08
C GLN A 17 -10.09 11.65 12.60
N ALA A 18 -9.81 11.25 13.84
CA ALA A 18 -10.44 10.09 14.46
C ALA A 18 -11.97 10.24 14.46
N TYR A 19 -12.46 11.43 14.79
CA TYR A 19 -13.87 11.76 14.74
C TYR A 19 -14.46 11.63 13.34
N ARG A 20 -13.78 12.16 12.30
CA ARG A 20 -14.21 11.99 10.90
C ARG A 20 -14.28 10.52 10.49
N ILE A 21 -13.28 9.73 10.83
CA ILE A 21 -13.26 8.29 10.50
C ILE A 21 -14.42 7.58 11.19
N ALA A 22 -14.64 7.84 12.48
CA ALA A 22 -15.75 7.26 13.23
C ALA A 22 -17.11 7.61 12.62
N GLN A 23 -17.30 8.86 12.15
CA GLN A 23 -18.52 9.24 11.46
C GLN A 23 -18.70 8.51 10.11
N THR A 24 -17.63 8.34 9.33
CA THR A 24 -17.74 7.79 7.96
C THR A 24 -17.69 6.27 7.88
N LYS A 25 -16.89 5.62 8.74
CA LYS A 25 -16.59 4.18 8.70
C LYS A 25 -16.99 3.45 10.00
N GLY A 26 -17.60 4.15 10.97
CA GLY A 26 -17.98 3.60 12.26
C GLY A 26 -16.80 3.35 13.22
N MET A 27 -17.12 2.84 14.40
CA MET A 27 -16.12 2.53 15.44
C MET A 27 -15.17 1.39 15.01
N GLU A 28 -15.68 0.40 14.29
CA GLU A 28 -14.83 -0.68 13.74
C GLU A 28 -13.87 -0.14 12.67
N GLY A 29 -14.33 0.73 11.78
CA GLY A 29 -13.45 1.38 10.81
C GLY A 29 -12.36 2.23 11.45
N LEU A 30 -12.67 2.93 12.56
CA LEU A 30 -11.66 3.65 13.34
C LEU A 30 -10.66 2.70 13.99
N LYS A 31 -11.11 1.58 14.57
CA LYS A 31 -10.25 0.57 15.18
C LYS A 31 -9.30 -0.04 14.14
N GLN A 32 -9.80 -0.36 12.95
CA GLN A 32 -8.98 -0.86 11.83
C GLN A 32 -7.94 0.16 11.38
N ASP A 33 -8.30 1.44 11.26
CA ASP A 33 -7.36 2.51 10.88
C ASP A 33 -6.26 2.67 11.95
N ILE A 34 -6.60 2.59 13.24
CA ILE A 34 -5.62 2.61 14.34
C ILE A 34 -4.64 1.43 14.24
N GLU A 35 -5.14 0.21 14.06
CA GLU A 35 -4.30 -0.99 13.97
C GLU A 35 -3.40 -0.97 12.72
N MET A 36 -3.96 -0.59 11.57
CA MET A 36 -3.21 -0.39 10.32
C MET A 36 -2.08 0.64 10.54
N ARG A 37 -2.36 1.79 11.16
CA ARG A 37 -1.33 2.82 11.38
C ARG A 37 -0.27 2.40 12.38
N LYS A 38 -0.63 1.62 13.41
CA LYS A 38 0.36 1.04 14.34
C LYS A 38 1.30 0.10 13.61
N ALA A 39 0.75 -0.80 12.78
CA ALA A 39 1.53 -1.78 12.02
C ALA A 39 2.42 -1.14 10.94
N THR A 40 1.89 -0.15 10.20
CA THR A 40 2.57 0.45 9.04
C THR A 40 3.40 1.69 9.39
N GLY A 41 3.13 2.35 10.53
CA GLY A 41 3.72 3.63 10.89
C GLY A 41 3.22 4.82 10.05
N ILE A 42 2.12 4.67 9.30
CA ILE A 42 1.54 5.77 8.51
C ILE A 42 1.11 6.91 9.45
N PRO A 43 1.63 8.14 9.26
CA PRO A 43 1.28 9.27 10.12
C PRO A 43 -0.21 9.58 10.07
N VAL A 44 -0.79 9.94 11.22
CA VAL A 44 -2.20 10.34 11.33
C VAL A 44 -2.55 11.40 10.28
N GLY A 45 -1.72 12.44 10.12
CA GLY A 45 -1.95 13.50 9.13
C GLY A 45 -2.10 13.07 7.65
N VAL A 46 -1.86 11.81 7.30
CA VAL A 46 -2.28 11.24 6.02
C VAL A 46 -3.75 10.82 6.10
N SER A 47 -4.59 11.48 5.31
CA SER A 47 -6.02 11.19 5.23
C SER A 47 -6.30 9.76 4.76
N PRO A 48 -7.34 9.09 5.27
CA PRO A 48 -7.72 7.74 4.82
C PRO A 48 -7.92 7.64 3.31
N SER A 49 -8.56 8.62 2.68
CA SER A 49 -8.77 8.65 1.23
C SER A 49 -7.46 8.66 0.42
N ALA A 50 -6.42 9.31 0.93
CA ALA A 50 -5.10 9.33 0.28
C ALA A 50 -4.38 7.98 0.41
N ILE A 51 -4.63 7.25 1.51
CA ILE A 51 -4.14 5.88 1.70
C ILE A 51 -4.87 4.95 0.73
N ASP A 52 -6.20 5.01 0.70
CA ASP A 52 -7.05 4.20 -0.16
C ASP A 52 -6.67 4.40 -1.65
N GLU A 53 -6.48 5.65 -2.08
CA GLU A 53 -6.04 5.99 -3.44
C GLU A 53 -4.62 5.49 -3.74
N SER A 54 -3.70 5.59 -2.79
CA SER A 54 -2.33 5.07 -2.97
C SER A 54 -2.34 3.55 -3.13
N ILE A 55 -3.14 2.85 -2.33
CA ILE A 55 -3.32 1.39 -2.42
C ILE A 55 -3.88 1.02 -3.79
N ARG A 56 -4.91 1.72 -4.27
CA ARG A 56 -5.50 1.50 -5.59
C ARG A 56 -4.45 1.61 -6.70
N ARG A 57 -3.66 2.69 -6.69
CA ARG A 57 -2.59 2.91 -7.69
C ARG A 57 -1.49 1.84 -7.64
N ILE A 58 -1.12 1.38 -6.44
CA ILE A 58 -0.15 0.29 -6.28
C ILE A 58 -0.70 -1.00 -6.88
N LYS A 59 -1.96 -1.34 -6.60
CA LYS A 59 -2.62 -2.53 -7.16
C LYS A 59 -2.66 -2.47 -8.69
N GLU A 60 -3.12 -1.36 -9.26
CA GLU A 60 -3.22 -1.17 -10.72
C GLU A 60 -1.85 -1.29 -11.41
N ASN A 61 -0.84 -0.59 -10.89
CA ASN A 61 0.52 -0.67 -11.42
C ASN A 61 1.10 -2.10 -11.31
N THR A 62 0.85 -2.80 -10.20
CA THR A 62 1.30 -4.18 -10.03
C THR A 62 0.68 -5.11 -11.07
N VAL A 63 -0.63 -4.99 -11.33
CA VAL A 63 -1.32 -5.78 -12.37
C VAL A 63 -0.74 -5.46 -13.75
N ASP A 64 -0.55 -4.18 -14.07
CA ASP A 64 -0.01 -3.75 -15.36
C ASP A 64 1.40 -4.28 -15.61
N THR A 65 2.28 -4.12 -14.63
CA THR A 65 3.68 -4.55 -14.75
C THR A 65 3.81 -6.07 -14.86
N VAL A 66 3.05 -6.84 -14.07
CA VAL A 66 3.02 -8.31 -14.18
C VAL A 66 2.46 -8.75 -15.53
N ARG A 67 1.39 -8.09 -16.01
CA ARG A 67 0.78 -8.39 -17.32
C ARG A 67 1.76 -8.14 -18.47
N ILE A 68 2.50 -7.02 -18.44
CA ILE A 68 3.52 -6.70 -19.44
C ILE A 68 4.62 -7.75 -19.42
N LEU A 69 5.12 -8.13 -18.23
CA LEU A 69 6.15 -9.14 -18.09
C LEU A 69 5.68 -10.49 -18.66
N ALA A 70 4.48 -10.94 -18.30
CA ALA A 70 3.89 -12.17 -18.83
C ALA A 70 3.73 -12.13 -20.36
N ALA A 71 3.24 -11.01 -20.91
CA ALA A 71 3.10 -10.85 -22.36
C ALA A 71 4.44 -10.89 -23.10
N MET A 72 5.49 -10.29 -22.53
CA MET A 72 6.85 -10.37 -23.06
C MET A 72 7.39 -11.81 -23.04
N THR A 73 7.25 -12.53 -21.93
CA THR A 73 7.64 -13.95 -21.86
C THR A 73 6.88 -14.80 -22.89
N LEU A 74 5.57 -14.58 -23.05
CA LEU A 74 4.77 -15.28 -24.06
C LEU A 74 5.22 -14.99 -25.49
N ARG A 75 5.63 -13.75 -25.75
CA ARG A 75 6.16 -13.34 -27.06
C ARG A 75 7.48 -14.03 -27.35
N ASP A 76 8.42 -13.95 -26.43
CA ASP A 76 9.82 -14.31 -26.66
C ASP A 76 10.01 -15.83 -26.61
N GLU A 77 9.40 -16.52 -25.65
CA GLU A 77 9.58 -17.96 -25.44
C GLU A 77 8.59 -18.82 -26.26
N PHE A 78 7.37 -18.32 -26.48
CA PHE A 78 6.30 -19.10 -27.13
C PHE A 78 5.89 -18.54 -28.50
N GLY A 79 6.55 -17.47 -28.97
CA GLY A 79 6.32 -16.85 -30.27
C GLY A 79 4.95 -16.19 -30.41
N PHE A 80 4.31 -15.79 -29.32
CA PHE A 80 2.98 -15.20 -29.38
C PHE A 80 3.01 -13.85 -30.13
N GLY A 81 2.40 -13.82 -31.32
CA GLY A 81 2.15 -12.60 -32.08
C GLY A 81 0.93 -11.83 -31.57
N LYS A 82 0.62 -10.71 -32.21
CA LYS A 82 -0.43 -9.76 -31.81
C LYS A 82 -1.75 -10.42 -31.41
N THR A 83 -2.33 -11.27 -32.26
CA THR A 83 -3.65 -11.89 -32.02
C THR A 83 -3.67 -12.78 -30.78
N ARG A 84 -2.60 -13.55 -30.54
CA ARG A 84 -2.51 -14.42 -29.36
C ARG A 84 -2.29 -13.61 -28.09
N LEU A 85 -1.48 -12.55 -28.16
CA LEU A 85 -1.27 -11.63 -27.03
C LEU A 85 -2.55 -10.85 -26.69
N ASP A 86 -3.31 -10.38 -27.67
CA ASP A 86 -4.57 -9.67 -27.43
C ASP A 86 -5.59 -10.56 -26.71
N ARG A 87 -5.74 -11.81 -27.15
CA ARG A 87 -6.57 -12.81 -26.46
C ARG A 87 -6.07 -13.08 -25.05
N PHE A 88 -4.76 -13.19 -24.84
CA PHE A 88 -4.18 -13.34 -23.50
C PHE A 88 -4.53 -12.14 -22.62
N VAL A 89 -4.30 -10.91 -23.08
CA VAL A 89 -4.56 -9.67 -22.32
C VAL A 89 -6.03 -9.57 -21.93
N GLN A 90 -6.96 -9.85 -22.86
CA GLN A 90 -8.39 -9.83 -22.55
C GLN A 90 -8.75 -10.84 -21.47
N ARG A 91 -8.24 -12.08 -21.55
CA ARG A 91 -8.50 -13.12 -20.54
C ARG A 91 -7.80 -12.85 -19.22
N PHE A 92 -6.62 -12.25 -19.24
CA PHE A 92 -5.89 -11.84 -18.06
C PHE A 92 -6.66 -10.75 -17.29
N ASN A 93 -7.10 -9.69 -17.99
CA ASN A 93 -7.88 -8.61 -17.39
C ASN A 93 -9.20 -9.12 -16.80
N LEU A 94 -9.94 -9.97 -17.53
CA LEU A 94 -11.18 -10.57 -17.02
C LEU A 94 -10.92 -11.37 -15.73
N LYS A 95 -9.84 -12.15 -15.67
CA LYS A 95 -9.48 -12.89 -14.44
C LYS A 95 -9.13 -11.93 -13.29
N THR A 96 -8.47 -10.81 -13.58
CA THR A 96 -8.19 -9.76 -12.58
C THR A 96 -9.49 -9.15 -12.05
N GLU A 97 -10.44 -8.82 -12.93
CA GLU A 97 -11.75 -8.29 -12.54
C GLU A 97 -12.51 -9.30 -11.66
N CYS A 98 -12.51 -10.59 -12.04
CA CYS A 98 -13.14 -11.63 -11.21
C CYS A 98 -12.51 -11.74 -9.80
N LEU A 99 -11.20 -11.55 -9.67
CA LEU A 99 -10.52 -11.52 -8.36
C LEU A 99 -10.88 -10.25 -7.57
N GLN A 100 -11.01 -9.10 -8.24
CA GLN A 100 -11.33 -7.83 -7.59
C GLN A 100 -12.77 -7.80 -7.06
N GLU A 101 -13.70 -8.38 -7.79
CA GLU A 101 -15.12 -8.49 -7.44
C GLU A 101 -15.44 -9.75 -6.60
N GLU A 102 -14.40 -10.43 -6.09
CA GLU A 102 -14.50 -11.60 -5.20
C GLU A 102 -15.30 -12.79 -5.80
N TYR A 103 -15.45 -12.87 -7.13
CA TYR A 103 -16.07 -14.02 -7.81
C TYR A 103 -15.20 -15.28 -7.77
N VAL A 104 -13.90 -15.11 -7.53
CA VAL A 104 -12.91 -16.19 -7.43
C VAL A 104 -11.82 -15.77 -6.45
N THR A 105 -11.23 -16.74 -5.76
CA THR A 105 -10.10 -16.50 -4.85
C THR A 105 -8.77 -16.99 -5.45
N TRP A 106 -7.66 -16.55 -4.87
CA TRP A 106 -6.34 -17.10 -5.22
C TRP A 106 -6.24 -18.59 -4.95
N GLU A 107 -6.89 -19.08 -3.88
CA GLU A 107 -6.92 -20.49 -3.52
C GLU A 107 -7.66 -21.33 -4.57
N ASP A 108 -8.77 -20.82 -5.11
CA ASP A 108 -9.48 -21.49 -6.21
C ASP A 108 -8.59 -21.65 -7.44
N MET A 109 -7.83 -20.60 -7.80
CA MET A 109 -6.93 -20.65 -8.95
C MET A 109 -5.75 -21.60 -8.73
N THR A 110 -5.10 -21.57 -7.57
CA THR A 110 -3.97 -22.47 -7.29
C THR A 110 -4.43 -23.92 -7.16
N LYS A 111 -5.62 -24.16 -6.60
CA LYS A 111 -6.24 -25.48 -6.56
C LYS A 111 -6.52 -26.01 -7.96
N ALA A 112 -7.14 -25.21 -8.84
CA ALA A 112 -7.39 -25.63 -10.22
C ALA A 112 -6.10 -25.97 -10.97
N LEU A 113 -5.05 -25.14 -10.84
CA LEU A 113 -3.75 -25.42 -11.46
C LEU A 113 -3.10 -26.71 -10.94
N LYS A 114 -3.28 -27.01 -9.65
CA LYS A 114 -2.77 -28.24 -9.04
C LYS A 114 -3.56 -29.47 -9.49
N GLU A 115 -4.88 -29.40 -9.48
CA GLU A 115 -5.76 -30.53 -9.81
C GLU A 115 -5.74 -30.85 -11.31
N GLU A 116 -5.74 -29.83 -12.18
CA GLU A 116 -5.82 -30.02 -13.63
C GLU A 116 -4.45 -30.23 -14.28
N LEU A 117 -3.41 -29.58 -13.78
CA LEU A 117 -2.09 -29.54 -14.44
C LEU A 117 -0.95 -30.09 -13.56
N GLY A 118 -1.22 -30.42 -12.29
CA GLY A 118 -0.18 -30.86 -11.35
C GLY A 118 0.80 -29.77 -10.92
N ILE A 119 0.53 -28.50 -11.27
CA ILE A 119 1.44 -27.38 -10.99
C ILE A 119 1.03 -26.72 -9.68
N THR A 120 1.98 -26.61 -8.75
CA THR A 120 1.75 -25.96 -7.45
C THR A 120 2.31 -24.55 -7.46
N PHE A 121 1.50 -23.59 -7.01
CA PHE A 121 1.89 -22.22 -6.79
C PHE A 121 1.71 -21.85 -5.32
N GLU A 122 2.67 -21.12 -4.77
CA GLU A 122 2.62 -20.57 -3.42
C GLU A 122 2.75 -19.05 -3.47
N ILE A 123 1.81 -18.36 -2.84
CA ILE A 123 1.90 -16.92 -2.65
C ILE A 123 2.66 -16.68 -1.36
N ARG A 124 3.86 -16.12 -1.47
CA ARG A 124 4.66 -15.71 -0.31
C ARG A 124 3.84 -14.75 0.55
N LYS A 125 3.61 -15.13 1.80
CA LYS A 125 3.01 -14.23 2.79
C LYS A 125 4.08 -13.26 3.26
N ASN A 126 3.77 -11.97 3.24
CA ASN A 126 4.58 -10.98 3.97
C ASN A 126 4.19 -11.07 5.44
N GLU A 127 4.68 -12.10 6.15
CA GLU A 127 4.50 -12.25 7.60
C GLU A 127 5.44 -11.33 8.40
N ASP A 128 6.44 -10.76 7.72
CA ASP A 128 7.19 -9.62 8.22
C ASP A 128 6.27 -8.41 8.22
N ASN A 129 5.48 -8.27 9.29
CA ASN A 129 5.19 -6.94 9.82
C ASN A 129 6.49 -6.14 9.71
N VAL A 130 6.46 -4.94 9.15
CA VAL A 130 7.64 -4.05 9.13
C VAL A 130 7.96 -3.70 10.59
N THR A 131 8.64 -4.61 11.28
CA THR A 131 9.00 -4.56 12.70
C THR A 131 10.10 -3.55 12.93
N ASP A 132 10.72 -3.03 11.87
CA ASP A 132 11.73 -2.00 11.97
C ASP A 132 11.18 -0.56 11.91
N THR A 133 9.98 -0.35 12.46
CA THR A 133 9.48 1.02 12.66
C THR A 133 10.34 1.79 13.65
N GLN A 134 11.03 1.14 14.61
CA GLN A 134 11.91 1.84 15.55
C GLN A 134 13.18 2.37 14.89
N ALA A 135 13.93 1.59 14.08
CA ALA A 135 15.12 2.13 13.42
C ALA A 135 14.77 3.14 12.32
N TYR A 136 13.64 2.96 11.61
CA TYR A 136 13.16 3.97 10.65
C TYR A 136 12.73 5.28 11.35
N ARG A 137 11.99 5.20 12.47
CA ARG A 137 11.63 6.37 13.30
C ARG A 137 12.90 7.05 13.84
N GLN A 138 13.85 6.30 14.40
CA GLN A 138 15.12 6.84 14.90
C GLN A 138 15.92 7.54 13.80
N LYS A 139 16.10 6.92 12.61
CA LYS A 139 16.76 7.53 11.45
C LYS A 139 16.09 8.83 11.00
N ARG A 140 14.75 8.87 10.97
CA ARG A 140 13.99 10.09 10.60
C ARG A 140 14.10 11.19 11.66
N HIS A 141 14.09 10.84 12.94
CA HIS A 141 14.29 11.80 14.04
C HIS A 141 15.70 12.37 14.04
N TYR A 142 16.72 11.54 13.82
CA TYR A 142 18.13 11.93 13.67
C TYR A 142 18.33 12.90 12.49
N ASN A 143 17.84 12.54 11.30
CA ASN A 143 17.95 13.43 10.12
C ASN A 143 17.21 14.78 10.31
N ARG A 144 16.18 14.83 11.16
CA ARG A 144 15.44 16.05 11.46
C ARG A 144 16.15 16.91 12.51
N SER A 145 16.84 16.33 13.49
CA SER A 145 17.64 17.07 14.46
C SER A 145 18.87 17.68 13.78
N GLU A 146 19.58 16.95 12.92
CA GLU A 146 20.72 17.45 12.16
C GLU A 146 20.34 18.62 11.24
N LYS A 147 19.25 18.49 10.48
CA LYS A 147 18.76 19.60 9.65
C LYS A 147 18.37 20.84 10.47
N ARG A 148 17.89 20.66 11.70
CA ARG A 148 17.60 21.78 12.62
C ARG A 148 18.87 22.39 13.19
N ALA A 149 19.85 21.58 13.54
CA ALA A 149 21.16 22.02 14.02
C ALA A 149 21.90 22.83 12.92
N ALA A 150 21.94 22.32 11.69
CA ALA A 150 22.54 22.99 10.54
C ALA A 150 21.88 24.36 10.27
N ARG A 151 20.54 24.45 10.33
CA ARG A 151 19.82 25.72 10.18
C ARG A 151 20.07 26.72 11.32
N LYS A 152 20.25 26.24 12.55
CA LYS A 152 20.64 27.11 13.68
C LYS A 152 22.07 27.62 13.51
N PHE A 153 22.99 26.76 13.08
CA PHE A 153 24.39 27.13 12.82
C PHE A 153 24.51 28.16 11.70
N GLN A 154 23.74 28.02 10.61
CA GLN A 154 23.70 29.00 9.53
C GLN A 154 23.13 30.35 9.98
N LYS A 155 22.14 30.37 10.87
CA LYS A 155 21.58 31.60 11.44
C LYS A 155 22.47 32.31 12.47
N GLN A 156 23.45 31.61 13.04
CA GLN A 156 24.43 32.19 13.96
C GLN A 156 25.65 32.76 13.25
N ARG A 157 25.81 32.48 11.94
CA ARG A 157 26.90 32.98 11.09
C ARG A 157 26.46 34.12 10.14
N ALA A 158 25.21 34.56 10.24
CA ALA A 158 24.65 35.73 9.56
C ALA A 158 24.29 36.78 10.60
#